data_AF-A0A6A2Y775-F1
#
_entry.id   AF-A0A6A2Y775-F1
#
_cell.length_a   1.000
_cell.length_b   1.000
_cell.length_c   1.000
_cell.angle_alpha   90.00
_cell.angle_beta   90.00
_cell.angle_gamma   90.00
#
_symmetry.space_group_name_H-M   'P 1'
#
loop_
_entity.id
_entity.type
_entity.pdbx_description
1 polymer ?
#
loop_
_entity_poly.entity_id
_entity_poly.type
_entity_poly.pdbx_seq_one_letter_code
_entity_poly.pdbx_strand_id
1 'polypeptide(L)'
;MAGSYDTAKRKGKKKKDSPKDLARESRIPSAVMFLQCYICLAEGLTMMLAALRNEISLFQSPGPFNTEQEKFAQHFELFQRACIPDNVSYLSYKESTTHARFSTLAMYNYFKDAQRIAKEVKSSFSNDPERLMELRKLEQVAEHNSVAQNLICRLGALDPSLKVTFELSHHPFFATVVVKRS
;
A
#
# COMPACT_ATOMS: atom_id res chain seq x y z
N MET A 1 58.06 33.23 -45.21
CA MET A 1 57.21 33.93 -44.23
C MET A 1 55.97 33.08 -43.99
N ALA A 2 55.63 32.85 -42.71
CA ALA A 2 54.34 32.45 -42.10
C ALA A 2 53.54 31.30 -42.77
N GLY A 3 53.11 30.21 -42.13
CA GLY A 3 52.84 29.95 -40.72
C GLY A 3 51.57 29.06 -40.69
N SER A 4 51.71 27.82 -40.23
CA SER A 4 50.65 26.81 -40.05
C SER A 4 49.43 27.34 -39.27
N TYR A 5 48.21 26.85 -39.55
CA TYR A 5 47.29 26.28 -38.55
C TYR A 5 46.10 25.56 -39.21
N ASP A 6 46.11 24.23 -39.10
CA ASP A 6 44.96 23.34 -39.21
C ASP A 6 43.77 23.81 -38.36
N THR A 7 42.56 23.80 -38.91
CA THR A 7 41.34 23.69 -38.10
C THR A 7 40.28 22.83 -38.80
N ALA A 8 40.44 21.51 -38.66
CA ALA A 8 39.36 20.55 -38.81
C ALA A 8 38.25 20.83 -37.77
N LYS A 9 37.14 21.46 -38.18
CA LYS A 9 35.95 21.61 -37.32
C LYS A 9 35.15 20.30 -37.27
N ARG A 10 35.56 19.40 -36.38
CA ARG A 10 34.73 18.29 -35.87
C ARG A 10 33.72 18.80 -34.83
N LYS A 11 32.52 18.23 -34.93
CA LYS A 11 31.52 18.00 -33.86
C LYS A 11 30.98 19.23 -33.11
N GLY A 12 29.72 19.52 -33.43
CA GLY A 12 28.79 20.19 -32.53
C GLY A 12 27.36 19.83 -32.91
N LYS A 13 26.97 18.55 -32.79
CA LYS A 13 25.54 18.19 -32.69
C LYS A 13 25.07 18.92 -31.43
N LYS A 14 24.40 20.07 -31.57
CA LYS A 14 23.58 20.62 -30.50
C LYS A 14 22.64 19.49 -30.10
N LYS A 15 22.87 18.88 -28.92
CA LYS A 15 21.90 18.01 -28.28
C LYS A 15 20.65 18.86 -28.19
N LYS A 16 19.72 18.60 -29.10
CA LYS A 16 18.33 18.97 -28.95
C LYS A 16 17.89 18.11 -27.78
N ASP A 17 17.96 18.68 -26.57
CA ASP A 17 17.41 18.02 -25.40
C ASP A 17 15.99 17.63 -25.78
N SER A 18 15.80 16.31 -25.81
CA SER A 18 14.55 15.77 -26.27
C SER A 18 13.50 16.13 -25.22
N PRO A 19 12.26 16.48 -25.60
CA PRO A 19 11.20 16.74 -24.63
C PRO A 19 10.87 15.49 -23.77
N LYS A 20 11.51 14.34 -24.04
CA LYS A 20 11.44 13.13 -23.20
C LYS A 20 12.35 13.19 -21.97
N ASP A 21 13.40 14.01 -21.98
CA ASP A 21 14.36 14.08 -20.86
C ASP A 21 13.83 14.97 -19.72
N LEU A 22 13.21 16.11 -20.04
CA LEU A 22 12.56 16.97 -19.04
C LEU A 22 11.34 16.32 -18.35
N ALA A 23 10.71 15.34 -18.99
CA ALA A 23 9.62 14.55 -18.41
C ALA A 23 10.10 13.45 -17.45
N ARG A 24 11.41 13.14 -17.43
CA ARG A 24 12.00 12.19 -16.46
C ARG A 24 12.39 12.87 -15.14
N GLU A 25 12.66 14.17 -15.14
CA GLU A 25 13.11 14.92 -13.96
C GLU A 25 12.04 15.02 -12.84
N SER A 26 10.76 14.84 -13.16
CA SER A 26 9.64 14.97 -12.21
C SER A 26 9.00 13.65 -11.77
N ARG A 27 9.55 12.50 -12.21
CA ARG A 27 8.96 11.19 -11.88
C ARG A 27 9.43 10.74 -10.50
N ILE A 28 8.47 10.43 -9.63
CA ILE A 28 8.73 9.87 -8.29
C ILE A 28 9.66 8.66 -8.45
N PRO A 29 10.77 8.57 -7.70
CA PRO A 29 11.71 7.46 -7.80
C PRO A 29 11.01 6.10 -7.60
N SER A 30 11.40 5.08 -8.36
CA SER A 30 10.76 3.75 -8.27
C SER A 30 10.86 3.12 -6.87
N ALA A 31 11.91 3.43 -6.11
CA ALA A 31 12.03 3.01 -4.71
C ALA A 31 10.97 3.66 -3.80
N VAL A 32 10.62 4.93 -4.05
CA VAL A 32 9.56 5.62 -3.31
C VAL A 32 8.19 5.07 -3.72
N MET A 33 7.97 4.85 -5.01
CA MET A 33 6.76 4.18 -5.49
C MET A 33 6.62 2.75 -4.93
N PHE A 34 7.73 2.03 -4.77
CA PHE A 34 7.73 0.72 -4.12
C PHE A 34 7.26 0.80 -2.66
N LEU A 35 7.71 1.79 -1.89
CA LEU A 35 7.19 2.05 -0.54
C LEU A 35 5.71 2.43 -0.55
N GLN A 36 5.26 3.20 -1.55
CA GLN A 36 3.85 3.53 -1.72
C GLN A 36 2.98 2.26 -1.90
N CYS A 37 3.52 1.19 -2.49
CA CYS A 37 2.83 -0.08 -2.58
C CYS A 37 2.54 -0.69 -1.19
N TYR A 38 3.52 -0.66 -0.28
CA TYR A 38 3.32 -1.09 1.11
C TYR A 38 2.27 -0.24 1.82
N ILE A 39 2.33 1.09 1.63
CA ILE A 39 1.38 2.02 2.23
C ILE A 39 -0.04 1.70 1.76
N CYS A 40 -0.26 1.54 0.45
CA CYS A 40 -1.57 1.18 -0.09
C CYS A 40 -2.08 -0.17 0.46
N LEU A 41 -1.21 -1.16 0.62
CA LEU A 41 -1.61 -2.44 1.23
C LEU A 41 -2.01 -2.28 2.71
N ALA A 42 -1.22 -1.55 3.49
CA ALA A 42 -1.48 -1.27 4.90
C ALA A 42 -2.80 -0.48 5.08
N GLU A 43 -3.01 0.57 4.28
CA GLU A 43 -4.22 1.38 4.28
C GLU A 43 -5.45 0.55 3.88
N GLY A 44 -5.35 -0.21 2.78
CA GLY A 44 -6.43 -1.06 2.32
C GLY A 44 -6.87 -2.08 3.37
N LEU A 45 -5.91 -2.75 4.03
CA LEU A 45 -6.20 -3.71 5.10
C LEU A 45 -6.80 -3.03 6.33
N THR A 46 -6.24 -1.89 6.75
CA THR A 46 -6.73 -1.12 7.90
C THR A 46 -8.18 -0.67 7.68
N MET A 47 -8.46 -0.10 6.51
CA MET A 47 -9.81 0.37 6.17
C MET A 47 -10.79 -0.80 6.03
N MET A 48 -10.35 -1.94 5.50
CA MET A 48 -11.20 -3.13 5.42
C MET A 48 -11.55 -3.68 6.81
N LEU A 49 -10.56 -3.84 7.69
CA LEU A 49 -10.78 -4.27 9.07
C LEU A 49 -11.71 -3.33 9.82
N ALA A 50 -11.52 -2.02 9.65
CA ALA A 50 -12.37 -1.01 10.26
C ALA A 50 -13.81 -1.09 9.75
N ALA A 51 -14.04 -1.23 8.44
CA ALA A 51 -15.38 -1.37 7.88
C ALA A 51 -16.08 -2.66 8.34
N LEU A 52 -15.36 -3.79 8.38
CA LEU A 52 -15.88 -5.07 8.88
C LEU A 52 -16.28 -4.96 10.36
N ARG A 53 -15.49 -4.25 11.18
CA ARG A 53 -15.80 -3.96 12.59
C ARG A 53 -17.03 -3.07 12.74
N ASN A 54 -17.16 -2.05 11.89
CA ASN A 54 -18.19 -1.03 12.01
C ASN A 54 -19.56 -1.48 11.48
N GLU A 55 -19.61 -2.24 10.39
CA GLU A 55 -20.89 -2.57 9.72
C GLU A 55 -21.43 -3.96 10.07
N ILE A 56 -20.57 -4.93 10.36
CA ILE A 56 -20.99 -6.31 10.64
C ILE A 56 -20.43 -6.85 11.95
N SER A 57 -19.94 -5.96 12.83
CA SER A 57 -19.46 -6.25 14.19
C SER A 57 -18.40 -7.35 14.28
N LEU A 58 -17.68 -7.63 13.19
CA LEU A 58 -16.57 -8.57 13.22
C LEU A 58 -15.42 -8.01 14.07
N PHE A 59 -14.70 -8.90 14.75
CA PHE A 59 -13.53 -8.56 15.56
C PHE A 59 -13.79 -7.63 16.76
N GLN A 60 -15.06 -7.46 17.16
CA GLN A 60 -15.35 -6.89 18.47
C GLN A 60 -14.98 -7.92 19.54
N SER A 61 -13.90 -7.65 20.29
CA SER A 61 -13.48 -8.48 21.42
C SER A 61 -13.59 -7.69 22.72
N PRO A 62 -14.81 -7.49 23.26
CA PRO A 62 -14.97 -6.95 24.60
C PRO A 62 -14.40 -7.96 25.61
N GLY A 63 -13.22 -7.65 26.15
CA GLY A 63 -12.59 -8.43 27.20
C GLY A 63 -12.85 -7.77 28.56
N PRO A 64 -13.05 -8.53 29.65
CA PRO A 64 -13.32 -7.96 30.96
C PRO A 64 -12.08 -7.34 31.62
N PHE A 65 -10.88 -7.61 31.10
CA PHE A 65 -9.61 -7.26 31.74
C PHE A 65 -8.89 -6.06 31.12
N ASN A 66 -9.09 -5.80 29.83
CA ASN A 66 -8.40 -4.71 29.13
C ASN A 66 -9.34 -4.00 28.17
N THR A 67 -9.33 -2.68 28.26
CA THR A 67 -9.93 -1.77 27.30
C THR A 67 -9.15 -1.78 25.98
N GLU A 68 -9.79 -1.36 24.90
CA GLU A 68 -9.14 -1.20 23.59
C GLU A 68 -7.99 -0.19 23.63
N GLN A 69 -8.09 0.84 24.48
CA GLN A 69 -7.04 1.83 24.68
C GLN A 69 -5.80 1.23 25.35
N GLU A 70 -5.98 0.36 26.35
CA GLU A 70 -4.87 -0.32 27.01
C GLU A 70 -4.18 -1.30 26.05
N LYS A 71 -4.95 -2.06 25.27
CA LYS A 71 -4.39 -2.93 24.22
C LYS A 71 -3.59 -2.13 23.20
N PHE A 72 -4.09 -0.96 22.78
CA PHE A 72 -3.37 -0.06 21.89
C PHE A 72 -2.05 0.40 22.52
N ALA A 73 -2.07 0.89 23.76
CA ALA A 73 -0.87 1.36 24.45
C ALA A 73 0.19 0.25 24.59
N GLN A 74 -0.22 -0.96 24.95
CA GLN A 74 0.68 -2.12 25.04
C GLN A 74 1.28 -2.50 23.69
N HIS A 75 0.48 -2.49 22.62
CA HIS A 75 0.94 -2.88 21.29
C HIS A 75 1.92 -1.87 20.69
N PHE A 76 1.72 -0.57 20.95
CA PHE A 76 2.52 0.51 20.39
C PHE A 76 3.50 1.13 21.38
N GLU A 77 3.73 0.52 22.54
CA GLU A 77 4.59 1.05 23.63
C GLU A 77 5.97 1.46 23.12
N LEU A 78 6.61 0.63 22.30
CA LEU A 78 7.95 0.92 21.76
C LEU A 78 7.94 2.14 20.83
N PHE A 79 6.91 2.29 19.99
CA PHE A 79 6.77 3.44 19.09
C PHE A 79 6.47 4.72 19.86
N GLN A 80 5.64 4.63 20.91
CA GLN A 80 5.34 5.75 21.80
C GLN A 80 6.58 6.21 22.55
N ARG A 81 7.43 5.29 23.02
CA ARG A 81 8.71 5.62 23.65
C ARG A 81 9.74 6.19 22.68
N ALA A 82 9.71 5.73 21.43
CA ALA A 82 10.60 6.24 20.39
C ALA A 82 10.17 7.63 19.87
N CYS A 83 8.96 8.10 20.17
CA CYS A 83 8.35 9.31 19.60
C CYS A 83 8.34 9.31 18.06
N ILE A 84 8.11 8.15 17.44
CA ILE A 84 8.11 8.01 15.97
C ILE A 84 6.92 7.15 15.54
N PRO A 85 5.97 7.69 14.75
CA PRO A 85 5.78 9.11 14.39
C PRO A 85 5.34 9.96 15.58
N ASP A 86 5.57 11.28 15.52
CA ASP A 86 5.05 12.21 16.53
C ASP A 86 3.51 12.16 16.60
N ASN A 87 2.97 12.27 17.81
CA ASN A 87 1.52 12.43 18.09
C ASN A 87 0.61 11.22 17.79
N VAL A 88 1.15 10.00 17.66
CA VAL A 88 0.30 8.80 17.54
C VAL A 88 -0.41 8.50 18.87
N SER A 89 -1.72 8.73 18.90
CA SER A 89 -2.58 8.48 20.06
C SER A 89 -3.71 7.51 19.74
N TYR A 90 -4.22 6.82 20.75
CA TYR A 90 -5.40 5.97 20.59
C TYR A 90 -6.61 6.76 20.03
N LEU A 91 -6.76 8.04 20.42
CA LEU A 91 -7.83 8.89 19.93
C LEU A 91 -7.71 9.12 18.42
N SER A 92 -6.52 9.51 17.94
CA SER A 92 -6.27 9.72 16.51
C SER A 92 -6.49 8.45 15.67
N TYR A 93 -6.08 7.29 16.19
CA TYR A 93 -6.34 5.99 15.57
C TYR A 93 -7.84 5.68 15.48
N LYS A 94 -8.57 5.90 16.58
CA LYS A 94 -10.01 5.66 16.65
C LYS A 94 -10.77 6.58 15.69
N GLU A 95 -10.46 7.87 15.67
CA GLU A 95 -11.10 8.84 14.77
C GLU A 95 -10.90 8.47 13.30
N SER A 96 -9.68 8.06 12.95
CA SER A 96 -9.31 7.68 11.57
C SER A 96 -10.04 6.42 11.06
N THR A 97 -10.52 5.57 11.96
CA THR A 97 -11.17 4.29 11.60
C THR A 97 -12.69 4.27 11.86
N THR A 98 -13.21 5.22 12.65
CA THR A 98 -14.63 5.27 13.06
C THR A 98 -15.60 5.40 11.88
N HIS A 99 -15.17 6.05 10.80
CA HIS A 99 -16.02 6.31 9.63
C HIS A 99 -15.77 5.36 8.46
N ALA A 100 -14.92 4.34 8.63
CA ALA A 100 -14.69 3.34 7.61
C ALA A 100 -15.98 2.55 7.34
N ARG A 101 -16.35 2.46 6.06
CA ARG A 101 -17.56 1.82 5.54
C ARG A 101 -17.27 1.07 4.24
N PHE A 102 -18.08 0.07 3.91
CA PHE A 102 -18.00 -0.68 2.66
C PHE A 102 -18.18 0.22 1.43
N SER A 103 -19.03 1.25 1.52
CA SER A 103 -19.21 2.24 0.45
C SER A 103 -17.94 3.07 0.22
N THR A 104 -17.29 3.51 1.28
CA THR A 104 -16.01 4.26 1.22
C THR A 104 -14.89 3.39 0.65
N LEU A 105 -14.83 2.11 1.03
CA LEU A 105 -13.89 1.15 0.46
C LEU A 105 -14.12 0.94 -1.03
N ALA A 106 -15.36 0.79 -1.47
CA ALA A 106 -15.67 0.63 -2.89
C ALA A 106 -15.24 1.86 -3.72
N MET A 107 -15.32 3.06 -3.13
CA MET A 107 -14.88 4.31 -3.75
C MET A 107 -13.35 4.42 -3.82
N TYR A 108 -12.65 4.04 -2.75
CA TYR A 108 -11.18 4.13 -2.65
C TYR A 108 -10.55 2.73 -2.55
N ASN A 109 -10.18 2.17 -3.70
CA ASN A 109 -9.62 0.82 -3.79
C ASN A 109 -8.09 0.82 -3.71
N TYR A 110 -7.57 0.93 -2.48
CA TYR A 110 -6.13 0.91 -2.21
C TYR A 110 -5.42 -0.33 -2.77
N PHE A 111 -6.07 -1.49 -2.81
CA PHE A 111 -5.48 -2.70 -3.39
C PHE A 111 -5.27 -2.60 -4.90
N LYS A 112 -6.20 -1.96 -5.63
CA LYS A 112 -5.99 -1.67 -7.05
C LYS A 112 -4.86 -0.67 -7.27
N ASP A 113 -4.74 0.32 -6.39
CA ASP A 113 -3.62 1.27 -6.45
C ASP A 113 -2.28 0.55 -6.22
N ALA A 114 -2.21 -0.34 -5.23
CA ALA A 114 -1.03 -1.18 -4.99
C ALA A 114 -0.67 -2.04 -6.24
N GLN A 115 -1.66 -2.68 -6.88
CA GLN A 115 -1.42 -3.44 -8.12
C GLN A 115 -0.90 -2.56 -9.26
N ARG A 116 -1.48 -1.36 -9.44
CA ARG A 116 -1.06 -0.41 -10.48
C ARG A 116 0.40 0.00 -10.26
N ILE A 117 0.73 0.39 -9.03
CA ILE A 117 2.08 0.77 -8.63
C ILE A 117 3.04 -0.40 -8.85
N ALA A 118 2.67 -1.62 -8.44
CA ALA A 118 3.50 -2.79 -8.58
C ALA A 118 3.88 -3.06 -10.05
N LYS A 119 2.90 -2.96 -10.96
CA LYS A 119 3.15 -3.08 -12.40
C LYS A 119 4.04 -1.98 -12.95
N GLU A 120 3.88 -0.75 -12.47
CA GLU A 120 4.66 0.41 -12.90
C GLU A 120 6.15 0.28 -12.53
N VAL A 121 6.46 -0.17 -11.31
CA VAL A 121 7.84 -0.23 -10.80
C VAL A 121 8.59 -1.51 -11.17
N LYS A 122 7.88 -2.53 -11.68
CA LYS A 122 8.43 -3.87 -11.96
C LYS A 122 9.67 -3.85 -12.85
N SER A 123 9.64 -3.08 -13.94
CA SER A 123 10.78 -3.02 -14.89
C SER A 123 12.00 -2.32 -14.28
N SER A 124 11.79 -1.36 -13.38
CA SER A 124 12.85 -0.63 -12.68
C SER A 124 13.69 -1.51 -11.75
N PHE A 125 13.18 -2.67 -11.34
CA PHE A 125 13.88 -3.62 -10.47
C PHE A 125 14.41 -4.86 -11.21
N SER A 126 14.52 -4.82 -12.54
CA SER A 126 15.02 -5.94 -13.36
C SER A 126 16.38 -6.50 -12.90
N ASN A 127 17.23 -5.68 -12.30
CA ASN A 127 18.55 -6.07 -11.79
C ASN A 127 18.57 -6.42 -10.29
N ASP A 128 17.42 -6.43 -9.63
CA ASP A 128 17.26 -6.69 -8.19
C ASP A 128 16.24 -7.82 -7.98
N PRO A 129 16.71 -9.08 -8.00
CA PRO A 129 15.84 -10.24 -7.85
C PRO A 129 15.08 -10.26 -6.52
N GLU A 130 15.68 -9.76 -5.44
CA GLU A 130 15.05 -9.72 -4.12
C GLU A 130 13.84 -8.77 -4.13
N ARG A 131 14.02 -7.56 -4.66
CA ARG A 131 12.90 -6.62 -4.81
C ARG A 131 11.83 -7.13 -5.75
N LEU A 132 12.18 -7.84 -6.82
CA LEU A 132 11.19 -8.45 -7.72
C LEU A 132 10.39 -9.57 -7.04
N MET A 133 11.04 -10.41 -6.24
CA MET A 133 10.36 -11.43 -5.46
C MET A 133 9.43 -10.81 -4.44
N GLU A 134 9.88 -9.77 -3.75
CA GLU A 134 9.08 -9.06 -2.78
C GLU A 134 7.88 -8.36 -3.43
N LEU A 135 8.11 -7.65 -4.53
CA LEU A 135 7.06 -7.02 -5.34
C LEU A 135 5.99 -8.01 -5.80
N ARG A 136 6.40 -9.24 -6.16
CA ARG A 136 5.49 -10.30 -6.54
C ARG A 136 4.58 -10.74 -5.38
N LYS A 137 5.11 -10.83 -4.16
CA LYS A 137 4.29 -11.14 -2.97
C LYS A 137 3.28 -10.02 -2.70
N LEU A 138 3.70 -8.76 -2.78
CA LEU A 138 2.81 -7.61 -2.63
C LEU A 138 1.70 -7.61 -3.70
N GLU A 139 2.06 -7.90 -4.95
CA GLU A 139 1.10 -8.01 -6.06
C GLU A 139 0.04 -9.11 -5.79
N GLN A 140 0.45 -10.27 -5.27
CA GLN A 140 -0.48 -11.35 -4.89
C GLN A 140 -1.44 -10.93 -3.78
N VAL A 141 -0.92 -10.34 -2.69
CA VAL A 141 -1.77 -9.82 -1.61
C VAL A 141 -2.76 -8.80 -2.14
N ALA A 142 -2.31 -7.87 -2.97
CA ALA A 142 -3.16 -6.83 -3.55
C ALA A 142 -4.23 -7.42 -4.47
N GLU A 143 -3.92 -8.44 -5.27
CA GLU A 143 -4.87 -9.14 -6.13
C GLU A 143 -5.98 -9.80 -5.33
N HIS A 144 -5.61 -10.67 -4.40
CA HIS A 144 -6.56 -11.40 -3.59
C HIS A 144 -7.44 -10.46 -2.75
N ASN A 145 -6.84 -9.45 -2.13
CA ASN A 145 -7.59 -8.51 -1.29
C ASN A 145 -8.50 -7.59 -2.09
N SER A 146 -8.13 -7.24 -3.33
CA SER A 146 -9.04 -6.49 -4.21
C SER A 146 -10.30 -7.30 -4.53
N VAL A 147 -10.15 -8.60 -4.81
CA VAL A 147 -11.28 -9.50 -5.06
C VAL A 147 -12.13 -9.66 -3.80
N ALA A 148 -11.50 -9.94 -2.66
CA ALA A 148 -12.18 -10.08 -1.38
C ALA A 148 -12.95 -8.80 -1.00
N GLN A 149 -12.33 -7.63 -1.15
CA GLN A 149 -12.99 -6.34 -0.90
C GLN A 149 -14.22 -6.18 -1.77
N ASN A 150 -14.13 -6.46 -3.08
CA ASN A 150 -15.28 -6.34 -3.97
C ASN A 150 -16.43 -7.28 -3.56
N LEU A 151 -16.12 -8.48 -3.08
CA LEU A 151 -17.13 -9.42 -2.61
C LEU A 151 -17.77 -8.93 -1.31
N ILE A 152 -16.97 -8.47 -0.34
CA ILE A 152 -17.43 -7.90 0.93
C ILE A 152 -18.28 -6.65 0.69
N CYS A 153 -17.86 -5.72 -0.16
CA CYS A 153 -18.62 -4.50 -0.44
C CYS A 153 -19.97 -4.79 -1.09
N ARG A 154 -20.10 -5.90 -1.83
CA ARG A 154 -21.37 -6.28 -2.49
C ARG A 154 -22.28 -7.12 -1.60
N LEU A 155 -21.72 -8.03 -0.81
CA LEU A 155 -22.47 -9.04 -0.08
C LEU A 155 -22.42 -8.88 1.45
N GLY A 156 -21.45 -8.14 1.99
CA GLY A 156 -21.11 -8.17 3.41
C GLY A 156 -22.27 -7.79 4.33
N ALA A 157 -23.01 -6.72 4.03
CA ALA A 157 -24.20 -6.34 4.79
C ALA A 157 -25.47 -7.14 4.43
N LEU A 158 -25.42 -7.94 3.35
CA LEU A 158 -26.58 -8.61 2.77
C LEU A 158 -26.59 -10.13 2.99
N ASP A 159 -25.46 -10.75 3.31
CA ASP A 159 -25.29 -12.21 3.44
C ASP A 159 -24.65 -12.59 4.79
N PRO A 160 -25.47 -12.96 5.80
CA PRO A 160 -25.00 -13.36 7.12
C PRO A 160 -24.15 -14.64 7.14
N SER A 161 -24.17 -15.44 6.07
CA SER A 161 -23.39 -16.69 5.96
C SER A 161 -21.93 -16.45 5.59
N LEU A 162 -21.59 -15.21 5.23
CA LEU A 162 -20.29 -14.83 4.72
C LEU A 162 -19.27 -14.79 5.86
N LYS A 163 -18.34 -15.76 5.83
CA LYS A 163 -17.24 -15.89 6.78
C LYS A 163 -16.00 -15.23 6.20
N VAL A 164 -15.47 -14.22 6.90
CA VAL A 164 -14.23 -13.52 6.54
C VAL A 164 -13.10 -13.99 7.46
N THR A 165 -12.01 -14.47 6.89
CA THR A 165 -10.78 -14.85 7.60
C THR A 165 -9.56 -14.16 7.00
N PHE A 166 -8.48 -14.09 7.77
CA PHE A 166 -7.24 -13.42 7.39
C PHE A 166 -6.08 -14.42 7.48
N GLU A 167 -5.34 -14.57 6.40
CA GLU A 167 -4.27 -15.58 6.28
C GLU A 167 -2.98 -14.93 5.77
N LEU A 168 -1.84 -15.18 6.43
CA LEU A 168 -0.52 -14.70 6.00
C LEU A 168 0.11 -15.66 4.97
N SER A 169 -0.61 -15.92 3.89
CA SER A 169 -0.25 -16.95 2.89
C SER A 169 0.80 -16.49 1.88
N HIS A 170 0.73 -15.23 1.44
CA HIS A 170 1.61 -14.70 0.39
C HIS A 170 2.73 -13.79 0.92
N HIS A 171 2.50 -13.15 2.08
CA HIS A 171 3.43 -12.19 2.65
C HIS A 171 3.44 -12.28 4.18
N PRO A 172 4.61 -12.21 4.85
CA PRO A 172 4.72 -12.39 6.29
C PRO A 172 4.05 -11.27 7.10
N PHE A 173 3.89 -10.09 6.52
CA PHE A 173 3.35 -8.91 7.23
C PHE A 173 1.99 -8.44 6.72
N PHE A 174 1.49 -8.99 5.60
CA PHE A 174 0.23 -8.56 5.02
C PHE A 174 -0.70 -9.75 4.82
N ALA A 175 -1.83 -9.70 5.51
CA ALA A 175 -2.83 -10.75 5.41
C ALA A 175 -3.53 -10.71 4.05
N THR A 176 -3.79 -11.91 3.53
CA THR A 176 -4.74 -12.16 2.46
C THR A 176 -6.11 -12.42 3.08
N VAL A 177 -7.11 -11.69 2.62
CA VAL A 177 -8.49 -11.81 3.08
C VAL A 177 -9.18 -12.94 2.31
N VAL A 178 -9.67 -13.92 3.06
CA VAL A 178 -10.37 -15.09 2.52
C VAL A 178 -11.83 -14.98 2.88
N VAL A 179 -12.69 -15.04 1.87
CA VAL A 179 -14.14 -14.91 2.02
C VAL A 179 -14.78 -16.21 1.57
N LYS A 180 -15.54 -16.85 2.47
CA LYS A 180 -16.25 -18.12 2.21
C LYS A 180 -17.72 -17.97 2.56
N ARG A 181 -18.59 -18.70 1.86
CA ARG A 181 -19.96 -18.95 2.31
C ARG A 181 -19.95 -20.18 3.21
N SER A 182 -20.68 -20.11 4.31
CA SER A 182 -20.84 -21.21 5.26
C SER A 182 -21.91 -22.19 4.81
#